data_AF-A0AA35RPY7-F1
#
_entry.id   AF-A0AA35RPY7-F1
#
_cell.length_a   1.000
_cell.length_b   1.000
_cell.length_c   1.000
_cell.angle_alpha   90.00
_cell.angle_beta   90.00
_cell.angle_gamma   90.00
#
_symmetry.space_group_name_H-M   'P 1'
#
loop_
_entity.id
_entity.type
_entity.pdbx_description
1 polymer ?
#
loop_
_entity_poly.entity_id
_entity_poly.type
_entity_poly.pdbx_seq_one_letter_code
_entity_poly.pdbx_strand_id
1 'polypeptide(L)'
;MRTTSVRKLLPEAWGFLCPVHTPDGTPCGLLNHLAAACRVVTSTPPTVHLPKLLVSLGMTPLGAPTVAVGDTGSSSVSVLLDGRVVGEVSQAQAAEIAIKLRTLKALGKEKVPSTLEIGLVPVLTGGQYPGLFLMSGPARMVRPVLNLSTNTTEMIGSFEQVYMDIAVVPEEAIKDATTHMELDEKAMLSAIAQLTPYSDFNQSPRNMYQCQMGKQTMGTPAHSLPYRMDHKLYKLQTPQVPMVRPYAHDHLKIDNYPHGTNAVICVISYTGYDMEDAMILNKASYERGFAHASVYKTEVRKILLHPGVTYVL
;
A
#
# COMPACT_ATOMS: atom_id res chain seq x y z
N MET A 1 0.22 -15.00 20.95
CA MET A 1 0.20 -16.13 19.98
C MET A 1 1.62 -16.48 19.59
N ARG A 2 2.03 -17.77 19.62
CA ARG A 2 3.36 -18.24 19.18
C ARG A 2 3.39 -18.73 17.73
N THR A 3 2.27 -18.61 17.01
CA THR A 3 2.16 -19.02 15.60
C THR A 3 2.80 -17.96 14.69
N THR A 4 3.57 -18.40 13.71
CA THR A 4 4.22 -17.51 12.73
C THR A 4 3.35 -17.25 11.49
N SER A 5 2.21 -17.94 11.35
CA SER A 5 1.31 -17.81 10.20
C SER A 5 0.89 -16.36 9.94
N VAL A 6 0.53 -15.63 10.99
CA VAL A 6 0.09 -14.23 10.92
C VAL A 6 1.22 -13.23 10.59
N ARG A 7 2.48 -13.69 10.59
CA ARG A 7 3.66 -12.87 10.28
C ARG A 7 4.18 -13.11 8.87
N LYS A 8 3.66 -14.13 8.18
CA LYS A 8 4.09 -14.46 6.82
C LYS A 8 3.58 -13.39 5.86
N LEU A 9 4.45 -12.96 4.97
CA LEU A 9 4.03 -12.23 3.77
C LEU A 9 3.29 -13.20 2.87
N LEU A 10 2.10 -12.80 2.42
CA LEU A 10 1.26 -13.61 1.55
C LEU A 10 1.06 -12.91 0.19
N PRO A 11 0.83 -13.65 -0.90
CA PRO A 11 0.68 -13.07 -2.25
C PRO A 11 -0.48 -12.08 -2.37
N GLU A 12 -1.55 -12.26 -1.59
CA GLU A 12 -2.73 -11.39 -1.63
C GLU A 12 -2.43 -9.98 -1.12
N ALA A 13 -1.29 -9.77 -0.46
CA ALA A 13 -0.82 -8.47 0.01
C ALA A 13 -0.20 -7.60 -1.10
N TRP A 14 0.06 -8.16 -2.29
CA TRP A 14 0.70 -7.45 -3.40
C TRP A 14 -0.04 -6.15 -3.75
N GLY A 15 0.70 -5.03 -3.79
CA GLY A 15 0.14 -3.72 -4.10
C GLY A 15 -0.69 -3.08 -2.98
N PHE A 16 -0.94 -3.77 -1.88
CA PHE A 16 -1.65 -3.25 -0.70
C PHE A 16 -0.71 -2.99 0.47
N LEU A 17 0.11 -3.99 0.82
CA LEU A 17 1.13 -3.90 1.86
C LEU A 17 2.51 -4.03 1.23
N CYS A 18 3.47 -3.25 1.74
CA CYS A 18 4.82 -3.31 1.24
C CYS A 18 5.52 -4.59 1.74
N PRO A 19 6.16 -5.37 0.85
CA PRO A 19 6.84 -6.61 1.23
C PRO A 19 8.15 -6.40 1.99
N VAL A 20 8.69 -5.17 1.95
CA VAL A 20 10.00 -4.82 2.51
C VAL A 20 9.88 -4.00 3.80
N HIS A 21 8.86 -3.15 3.90
CA HIS A 21 8.77 -2.15 4.96
C HIS A 21 8.08 -2.70 6.21
N THR A 22 8.82 -3.52 6.94
CA THR A 22 8.47 -4.10 8.25
C THR A 22 9.70 -3.95 9.17
N PRO A 23 9.53 -3.63 10.47
CA PRO A 23 10.66 -3.58 11.39
C PRO A 23 11.20 -4.99 11.66
N ASP A 24 12.46 -5.09 12.06
CA ASP A 24 13.01 -6.32 12.59
C ASP A 24 12.57 -6.60 14.05
N GLY A 25 12.98 -7.75 14.59
CA GLY A 25 12.70 -8.14 15.97
C GLY A 25 11.25 -8.57 16.24
N THR A 26 10.76 -8.31 17.47
CA THR A 26 9.46 -8.78 17.94
C THR A 26 8.25 -8.34 17.10
N PRO A 27 8.17 -7.12 16.53
CA PRO A 27 7.04 -6.71 15.69
C PRO A 27 7.12 -7.16 14.22
N CYS A 28 8.17 -7.88 13.82
CA CYS A 28 8.38 -8.30 12.42
C CYS A 28 7.19 -9.08 11.85
N GLY A 29 6.62 -8.58 10.76
CA GLY A 29 5.48 -9.16 10.04
C GLY A 29 4.12 -8.84 10.66
N LEU A 30 4.09 -8.22 11.85
CA LEU A 30 2.86 -7.69 12.46
C LEU A 30 2.69 -6.20 12.17
N LEU A 31 3.77 -5.43 12.22
CA LEU A 31 3.78 -4.01 11.88
C LEU A 31 4.23 -3.83 10.43
N ASN A 32 3.27 -3.73 9.52
CA ASN A 32 3.53 -3.50 8.10
C ASN A 32 3.04 -2.10 7.68
N HIS A 33 3.52 -1.64 6.53
CA HIS A 33 3.14 -0.35 5.96
C HIS A 33 2.41 -0.56 4.63
N LEU A 34 1.47 0.32 4.32
CA LEU A 34 0.78 0.31 3.04
C LEU A 34 1.77 0.57 1.89
N ALA A 35 1.49 -0.03 0.73
CA ALA A 35 2.12 0.36 -0.52
C ALA A 35 1.74 1.82 -0.86
N ALA A 36 2.61 2.54 -1.58
CA ALA A 36 2.44 3.98 -1.79
C ALA A 36 1.16 4.33 -2.59
N ALA A 37 0.74 3.45 -3.50
CA ALA A 37 -0.46 3.65 -4.32
C ALA A 37 -1.75 3.15 -3.65
N CYS A 38 -1.65 2.39 -2.56
CA CYS A 38 -2.79 1.86 -1.84
C CYS A 38 -3.56 2.98 -1.13
N ARG A 39 -4.88 2.95 -1.23
CA ARG A 39 -5.81 3.90 -0.62
C ARG A 39 -6.81 3.17 0.26
N VAL A 40 -7.25 3.84 1.31
CA VAL A 40 -8.34 3.34 2.17
C VAL A 40 -9.61 4.12 1.84
N VAL A 41 -10.69 3.40 1.52
CA VAL A 41 -11.99 4.01 1.22
C VAL A 41 -12.58 4.64 2.48
N THR A 42 -12.92 5.93 2.43
CA THR A 42 -13.44 6.67 3.59
C THR A 42 -14.94 6.98 3.53
N SER A 43 -15.54 6.90 2.35
CA SER A 43 -16.96 7.22 2.12
C SER A 43 -17.71 6.04 1.54
N THR A 44 -18.98 5.88 1.92
CA THR A 44 -19.88 4.89 1.33
C THR A 44 -20.65 5.51 0.16
N PRO A 45 -20.43 5.07 -1.08
CA PRO A 45 -21.17 5.59 -2.23
C PRO A 45 -22.61 5.05 -2.23
N PRO A 46 -23.57 5.77 -2.86
CA PRO A 46 -24.95 5.31 -2.93
C PRO A 46 -25.10 4.09 -3.85
N THR A 47 -25.51 2.95 -3.29
CA THR A 47 -25.63 1.67 -4.02
C THR A 47 -27.07 1.25 -4.35
N VAL A 48 -28.06 2.09 -4.06
CA VAL A 48 -29.50 1.80 -4.22
C VAL A 48 -29.89 1.42 -5.66
N HIS A 49 -29.15 1.91 -6.66
CA HIS A 49 -29.39 1.64 -8.06
C HIS A 49 -28.76 0.31 -8.55
N LEU A 50 -27.76 -0.22 -7.83
CA LEU A 50 -27.01 -1.40 -8.25
C LEU A 50 -27.89 -2.65 -8.38
N PRO A 51 -28.83 -2.98 -7.46
CA PRO A 51 -29.71 -4.13 -7.65
C PRO A 51 -30.55 -4.05 -8.94
N LYS A 52 -31.05 -2.87 -9.30
CA LYS A 52 -31.81 -2.67 -10.55
C LYS A 52 -30.92 -2.87 -11.78
N LEU A 53 -29.70 -2.34 -11.73
CA LEU A 53 -28.70 -2.55 -12.78
C LEU A 53 -28.36 -4.05 -12.92
N LEU A 54 -28.13 -4.76 -11.81
CA LEU A 54 -27.86 -6.19 -11.82
C LEU A 54 -29.00 -7.00 -12.45
N VAL A 55 -30.26 -6.68 -12.13
CA VAL A 55 -31.43 -7.32 -12.77
C VAL A 55 -31.43 -7.06 -14.28
N SER A 56 -31.13 -5.83 -14.72
CA SER A 56 -31.04 -5.51 -16.15
C SER A 56 -29.90 -6.25 -16.87
N LEU A 57 -28.87 -6.67 -16.13
CA LEU A 57 -27.74 -7.46 -16.64
C LEU A 57 -28.00 -8.98 -16.61
N GLY A 58 -29.17 -9.43 -16.13
CA GLY A 58 -29.57 -10.84 -16.12
C GLY A 58 -29.59 -11.51 -14.75
N MET A 59 -29.48 -10.75 -13.64
CA MET A 59 -29.68 -11.29 -12.29
C MET A 59 -31.15 -11.56 -11.99
N THR A 60 -31.43 -12.74 -11.44
CA THR A 60 -32.76 -13.07 -10.91
C THR A 60 -32.87 -12.53 -9.48
N PRO A 61 -33.80 -11.61 -9.18
CA PRO A 61 -33.91 -11.03 -7.85
C PRO A 61 -34.43 -12.04 -6.84
N LEU A 62 -34.05 -11.87 -5.57
CA LEU A 62 -34.51 -12.71 -4.47
C LEU A 62 -36.06 -12.67 -4.36
N GLY A 63 -36.71 -13.83 -4.43
CA GLY A 63 -38.17 -13.96 -4.34
C GLY A 63 -38.92 -13.88 -5.67
N ALA A 64 -38.22 -13.80 -6.82
CA ALA A 64 -38.86 -14.08 -8.10
C ALA A 64 -39.40 -15.52 -8.12
N PRO A 65 -40.59 -15.77 -8.70
CA PRO A 65 -41.11 -17.12 -8.82
C PRO A 65 -40.10 -17.96 -9.61
N THR A 66 -39.55 -18.99 -8.98
CA THR A 66 -38.71 -19.98 -9.63
C THR A 66 -39.56 -20.61 -10.72
N VAL A 67 -39.41 -20.16 -11.97
CA VAL A 67 -39.93 -20.93 -13.09
C VAL A 67 -39.09 -22.20 -13.05
N ALA A 68 -39.69 -23.27 -12.56
CA ALA A 68 -39.17 -24.62 -12.64
C ALA A 68 -39.13 -25.01 -14.12
N VAL A 69 -38.23 -24.39 -14.88
CA VAL A 69 -37.64 -25.03 -16.04
C VAL A 69 -36.76 -26.11 -15.42
N GLY A 70 -37.10 -27.36 -15.74
CA GLY A 70 -36.64 -28.54 -15.03
C GLY A 70 -35.16 -28.56 -14.71
N ASP A 71 -34.88 -29.27 -13.62
CA ASP A 71 -33.61 -29.88 -13.26
C ASP A 71 -32.62 -30.00 -14.45
N THR A 72 -31.78 -28.98 -14.61
CA THR A 72 -30.54 -29.07 -15.38
C THR A 72 -29.49 -28.44 -14.50
N GLY A 73 -28.54 -29.26 -14.02
CA GLY A 73 -27.48 -28.95 -13.06
C GLY A 73 -26.51 -27.84 -13.46
N SER A 74 -27.03 -26.66 -13.78
CA SER A 74 -26.27 -25.42 -13.92
C SER A 74 -26.16 -24.81 -12.53
N SER A 75 -24.95 -24.81 -11.97
CA SER A 75 -24.72 -24.21 -10.66
C SER A 75 -25.07 -22.72 -10.70
N SER A 76 -26.14 -22.32 -10.00
CA SER A 76 -26.42 -20.91 -9.74
C SER A 76 -25.48 -20.42 -8.65
N VAL A 77 -25.09 -19.15 -8.75
CA VAL A 77 -24.24 -18.47 -7.77
C VAL A 77 -24.98 -17.28 -7.19
N SER A 78 -24.82 -17.09 -5.88
CA SER A 78 -25.44 -15.98 -5.16
C SER A 78 -24.72 -14.67 -5.45
N VAL A 79 -25.50 -13.61 -5.63
CA VAL A 79 -24.99 -12.23 -5.75
C VAL A 79 -25.23 -11.52 -4.43
N LEU A 80 -24.15 -10.99 -3.84
CA LEU A 80 -24.17 -10.26 -2.57
C LEU A 80 -23.75 -8.81 -2.79
N LEU A 81 -24.46 -7.88 -2.15
CA LEU A 81 -24.09 -6.47 -2.07
C LEU A 81 -23.93 -6.10 -0.59
N ASP A 82 -22.71 -5.75 -0.19
CA ASP A 82 -22.35 -5.38 1.18
C ASP A 82 -22.85 -6.40 2.23
N GLY A 83 -22.73 -7.69 1.92
CA GLY A 83 -23.15 -8.81 2.78
C GLY A 83 -24.65 -9.16 2.70
N ARG A 84 -25.45 -8.46 1.90
CA ARG A 84 -26.86 -8.78 1.66
C ARG A 84 -27.03 -9.54 0.36
N VAL A 85 -27.72 -10.68 0.38
CA VAL A 85 -28.08 -11.42 -0.84
C VAL A 85 -29.12 -10.61 -1.62
N VAL A 86 -28.80 -10.27 -2.86
CA VAL A 86 -29.69 -9.48 -3.75
C VAL A 86 -30.36 -10.34 -4.82
N GLY A 87 -29.76 -11.48 -5.18
CA GLY A 87 -30.30 -12.39 -6.18
C GLY A 87 -29.35 -13.53 -6.52
N GLU A 88 -29.69 -14.25 -7.58
CA GLU A 88 -28.91 -15.37 -8.11
C GLU A 88 -28.67 -15.19 -9.61
N VAL A 89 -27.55 -15.73 -10.08
CA VAL A 89 -27.13 -15.71 -11.49
C VAL A 89 -26.57 -17.08 -11.86
N SER A 90 -26.72 -17.52 -13.10
CA SER A 90 -26.01 -18.71 -13.57
C SER A 90 -24.49 -18.47 -13.62
N GLN A 91 -23.67 -19.51 -13.39
CA GLN A 91 -22.20 -19.36 -13.40
C GLN A 91 -21.66 -18.69 -14.68
N ALA A 92 -22.18 -19.05 -15.86
CA ALA A 92 -21.76 -18.47 -17.13
C ALA A 92 -22.05 -16.97 -17.21
N GLN A 93 -23.24 -16.56 -16.77
CA GLN A 93 -23.64 -15.14 -16.75
C GLN A 93 -22.89 -14.34 -15.69
N ALA A 94 -22.50 -14.94 -14.57
CA ALA A 94 -21.80 -14.23 -13.49
C ALA A 94 -20.46 -13.61 -13.95
N ALA A 95 -19.71 -14.33 -14.80
CA ALA A 95 -18.49 -13.82 -15.41
C ALA A 95 -18.76 -12.63 -16.34
N GLU A 96 -19.78 -12.73 -17.20
CA GLU A 96 -20.17 -11.63 -18.08
C GLU A 96 -20.63 -10.40 -17.32
N ILE A 97 -21.41 -10.58 -16.25
CA ILE A 97 -21.88 -9.50 -15.38
C ILE A 97 -20.69 -8.82 -14.71
N ALA A 98 -19.72 -9.58 -14.19
CA ALA A 98 -18.53 -9.02 -13.57
C ALA A 98 -17.71 -8.17 -14.55
N ILE A 99 -17.49 -8.66 -15.79
CA ILE A 99 -16.77 -7.93 -16.84
C ILE A 99 -17.54 -6.65 -17.25
N LYS A 100 -18.86 -6.75 -17.42
CA LYS A 100 -19.71 -5.59 -17.76
C LYS A 100 -19.69 -4.54 -16.66
N LEU A 101 -19.88 -4.93 -15.40
CA LEU A 101 -19.80 -4.03 -14.24
C LEU A 101 -18.44 -3.36 -14.14
N ARG A 102 -17.37 -4.12 -14.37
CA ARG A 102 -16.00 -3.61 -14.38
C ARG A 102 -15.78 -2.57 -15.47
N THR A 103 -16.27 -2.85 -16.68
CA THR A 103 -16.22 -1.91 -17.81
C THR A 103 -17.01 -0.63 -17.52
N LEU A 104 -18.21 -0.75 -16.93
CA LEU A 104 -19.03 0.40 -16.53
C LEU A 104 -18.36 1.21 -15.43
N LYS A 105 -17.76 0.55 -14.44
CA LYS A 105 -16.98 1.15 -13.35
C LYS A 105 -15.80 1.95 -13.90
N ALA A 106 -15.00 1.34 -14.77
CA ALA A 106 -13.80 1.94 -15.36
C ALA A 106 -14.13 3.16 -16.23
N LEU A 107 -15.24 3.10 -16.99
CA LEU A 107 -15.73 4.22 -17.81
C LEU A 107 -16.56 5.27 -17.04
N GLY A 108 -16.85 5.06 -15.76
CA GLY A 108 -17.69 5.95 -14.96
C GLY A 108 -19.15 6.06 -15.42
N LYS A 109 -19.70 5.00 -16.04
CA LYS A 109 -21.08 4.96 -16.56
C LYS A 109 -22.04 4.31 -15.55
N GLU A 110 -23.34 4.54 -15.75
CA GLU A 110 -24.43 3.94 -14.94
C GLU A 110 -24.35 4.21 -13.43
N LYS A 111 -23.62 5.26 -13.02
CA LYS A 111 -23.38 5.65 -11.62
C LYS A 111 -22.71 4.56 -10.77
N VAL A 112 -22.04 3.59 -11.41
CA VAL A 112 -21.25 2.57 -10.71
C VAL A 112 -20.10 3.24 -9.96
N PRO A 113 -19.96 3.07 -8.64
CA PRO A 113 -18.91 3.72 -7.89
C PRO A 113 -17.52 3.24 -8.32
N SER A 114 -16.57 4.15 -8.51
CA SER A 114 -15.20 3.81 -8.91
C SER A 114 -14.45 2.93 -7.89
N THR A 115 -14.85 3.00 -6.61
CA THR A 115 -14.29 2.19 -5.50
C THR A 115 -15.08 0.91 -5.22
N LEU A 116 -16.05 0.56 -6.07
CA LEU A 116 -16.79 -0.69 -5.95
C LEU A 116 -15.85 -1.86 -6.26
N GLU A 117 -15.71 -2.76 -5.31
CA GLU A 117 -14.94 -4.00 -5.47
C GLU A 117 -15.86 -5.09 -6.00
N ILE A 118 -15.42 -5.78 -7.06
CA ILE A 118 -16.22 -6.76 -7.81
C ILE A 118 -15.51 -8.11 -7.71
N GLY A 119 -15.77 -8.82 -6.61
CA GLY A 119 -15.18 -10.13 -6.33
C GLY A 119 -16.01 -11.26 -6.91
N LEU A 120 -15.60 -11.83 -8.05
CA LEU A 120 -16.17 -13.06 -8.59
C LEU A 120 -15.36 -14.26 -8.11
N VAL A 121 -15.95 -15.12 -7.28
CA VAL A 121 -15.36 -16.39 -6.87
C VAL A 121 -15.88 -17.50 -7.80
N PRO A 122 -15.03 -18.12 -8.63
CA PRO A 122 -15.45 -19.18 -9.54
C PRO A 122 -15.81 -20.47 -8.78
N VAL A 123 -16.70 -21.27 -9.37
CA VAL A 123 -17.07 -22.59 -8.83
C VAL A 123 -15.91 -23.55 -9.08
N LEU A 124 -15.21 -23.91 -8.01
CA LEU A 124 -14.07 -24.84 -8.03
C LEU A 124 -14.26 -25.97 -7.02
N THR A 125 -13.85 -27.18 -7.38
CA THR A 125 -13.91 -28.34 -6.49
C THR A 125 -12.94 -28.15 -5.32
N GLY A 126 -13.47 -28.09 -4.09
CA GLY A 126 -12.66 -27.88 -2.87
C GLY A 126 -12.11 -26.46 -2.70
N GLY A 127 -12.61 -25.50 -3.48
CA GLY A 127 -12.23 -24.09 -3.40
C GLY A 127 -13.03 -23.30 -2.37
N GLN A 128 -12.84 -21.97 -2.41
CA GLN A 128 -13.67 -21.03 -1.67
C GLN A 128 -15.13 -21.07 -2.16
N TYR A 129 -16.06 -20.74 -1.27
CA TYR A 129 -17.49 -20.71 -1.62
C TYR A 129 -17.76 -19.73 -2.77
N PRO A 130 -18.37 -20.19 -3.88
CA PRO A 130 -18.54 -19.39 -5.09
C PRO A 130 -19.63 -18.32 -4.92
N GLY A 131 -19.51 -17.23 -5.67
CA GLY A 131 -20.43 -16.11 -5.58
C GLY A 131 -19.90 -14.85 -6.25
N LEU A 132 -20.81 -13.90 -6.50
CA LEU A 132 -20.46 -12.54 -6.92
C LEU A 132 -20.62 -11.61 -5.72
N PHE A 133 -19.50 -11.17 -5.16
CA PHE A 133 -19.43 -10.32 -3.98
C PHE A 133 -19.13 -8.88 -4.38
N LEU A 134 -20.12 -8.00 -4.21
CA LEU A 134 -20.00 -6.57 -4.46
C LEU A 134 -19.85 -5.85 -3.13
N MET A 135 -18.77 -5.09 -2.97
CA MET A 135 -18.46 -4.37 -1.74
C MET A 135 -18.25 -2.88 -2.02
N SER A 136 -19.05 -2.06 -1.35
CA SER A 136 -19.05 -0.61 -1.43
C SER A 136 -18.72 0.08 -0.11
N GLY A 137 -18.73 -0.67 1.01
CA GLY A 137 -18.48 -0.15 2.36
C GLY A 137 -17.15 0.60 2.54
N PRO A 138 -17.03 1.40 3.62
CA PRO A 138 -15.80 2.12 3.97
C PRO A 138 -14.74 1.17 4.58
N ALA A 139 -13.55 1.69 4.88
CA ALA A 139 -12.42 1.00 5.50
C ALA A 139 -11.81 -0.16 4.68
N ARG A 140 -12.13 -0.25 3.40
CA ARG A 140 -11.52 -1.21 2.46
C ARG A 140 -10.24 -0.64 1.85
N MET A 141 -9.29 -1.50 1.57
CA MET A 141 -8.09 -1.18 0.81
C MET A 141 -8.39 -1.30 -0.68
N VAL A 142 -8.04 -0.26 -1.43
CA VAL A 142 -8.15 -0.23 -2.89
C VAL A 142 -6.86 0.31 -3.50
N ARG A 143 -6.47 -0.19 -4.67
CA ARG A 143 -5.29 0.29 -5.39
C ARG A 143 -5.60 0.49 -6.87
N PRO A 144 -4.91 1.42 -7.55
CA PRO A 144 -5.11 1.66 -8.97
C PRO A 144 -4.34 0.64 -9.83
N VAL A 145 -4.98 0.14 -10.88
CA VAL A 145 -4.38 -0.67 -11.96
C VAL A 145 -4.90 -0.21 -13.31
N LEU A 146 -4.18 -0.50 -14.39
CA LEU A 146 -4.66 -0.23 -15.75
C LEU A 146 -5.58 -1.37 -16.20
N ASN A 147 -6.80 -1.05 -16.62
CA ASN A 147 -7.69 -2.00 -17.27
C ASN A 147 -7.38 -2.01 -18.78
N LEU A 148 -6.94 -3.15 -19.31
CA LEU A 148 -6.50 -3.27 -20.71
C LEU A 148 -7.66 -3.15 -21.72
N SER A 149 -8.87 -3.55 -21.32
CA SER A 149 -10.05 -3.51 -22.22
C SER A 149 -10.57 -2.09 -22.47
N THR A 150 -10.46 -1.22 -21.46
CA THR A 150 -10.95 0.17 -21.54
C THR A 150 -9.83 1.19 -21.67
N ASN A 151 -8.57 0.79 -21.45
CA ASN A 151 -7.40 1.65 -21.35
C ASN A 151 -7.58 2.78 -20.32
N THR A 152 -8.25 2.48 -19.21
CA THR A 152 -8.50 3.43 -18.11
C THR A 152 -8.00 2.87 -16.78
N THR A 153 -7.72 3.76 -15.82
CA THR A 153 -7.31 3.36 -14.48
C THR A 153 -8.52 2.91 -13.67
N GLU A 154 -8.46 1.68 -13.17
CA GLU A 154 -9.47 1.07 -12.34
C GLU A 154 -8.95 0.89 -10.90
N MET A 155 -9.80 1.17 -9.91
CA MET A 155 -9.50 0.83 -8.52
C MET A 155 -9.96 -0.60 -8.23
N ILE A 156 -9.02 -1.44 -7.78
CA ILE A 156 -9.29 -2.82 -7.38
C ILE A 156 -9.07 -3.02 -5.88
N GLY A 157 -9.85 -3.91 -5.28
CA GLY A 157 -9.74 -4.30 -3.88
C GLY A 157 -8.95 -5.60 -3.66
N SER A 158 -8.65 -5.90 -2.40
CA SER A 158 -7.84 -7.06 -2.03
C SER A 158 -8.52 -8.40 -2.25
N PHE A 159 -9.86 -8.45 -2.18
CA PHE A 159 -10.61 -9.69 -2.33
C PHE A 159 -10.70 -10.10 -3.79
N GLU A 160 -10.99 -9.15 -4.69
CA GLU A 160 -11.09 -9.45 -6.13
C GLU A 160 -9.73 -9.80 -6.75
N GLN A 161 -8.63 -9.23 -6.26
CA GLN A 161 -7.28 -9.47 -6.79
C GLN A 161 -6.87 -10.95 -6.81
N VAL A 162 -7.34 -11.76 -5.84
CA VAL A 162 -6.99 -13.20 -5.75
C VAL A 162 -7.42 -13.98 -7.01
N TYR A 163 -8.45 -13.50 -7.71
CA TYR A 163 -9.02 -14.13 -8.90
C TYR A 163 -8.75 -13.34 -10.19
N MET A 164 -7.82 -12.37 -10.15
CA MET A 164 -7.54 -11.49 -11.28
C MET A 164 -6.13 -11.74 -11.83
N ASP A 165 -6.04 -11.81 -13.16
CA ASP A 165 -4.77 -11.87 -13.88
C ASP A 165 -4.29 -10.45 -14.20
N ILE A 166 -3.27 -10.01 -13.47
CA ILE A 166 -2.67 -8.67 -13.55
C ILE A 166 -1.20 -8.83 -13.95
N ALA A 167 -0.81 -8.32 -15.12
CA ALA A 167 0.59 -8.30 -15.54
C ALA A 167 1.35 -7.17 -14.85
N VAL A 168 2.62 -7.40 -14.50
CA VAL A 168 3.48 -6.37 -13.91
C VAL A 168 4.04 -5.47 -15.01
N VAL A 169 4.58 -6.08 -16.07
CA VAL A 169 5.13 -5.38 -17.23
C VAL A 169 4.38 -5.76 -18.52
N PRO A 170 4.37 -4.90 -19.55
CA PRO A 170 3.68 -5.18 -20.81
C PRO A 170 4.15 -6.47 -21.50
N GLU A 171 5.42 -6.83 -21.35
CA GLU A 171 6.04 -8.00 -21.97
C GLU A 171 5.54 -9.32 -21.37
N GLU A 172 5.06 -9.30 -20.12
CA GLU A 172 4.50 -10.46 -19.42
C GLU A 172 3.01 -10.65 -19.71
N ALA A 173 2.38 -9.75 -20.46
CA ALA A 173 0.96 -9.83 -20.76
C ALA A 173 0.66 -11.03 -21.68
N ILE A 174 -0.10 -11.99 -21.16
CA ILE A 174 -0.55 -13.15 -21.92
C ILE A 174 -1.84 -12.80 -22.64
N LYS A 175 -1.83 -12.94 -23.96
CA LYS A 175 -3.00 -12.69 -24.82
C LYS A 175 -4.20 -13.54 -24.35
N ASP A 176 -5.35 -12.89 -24.24
CA ASP A 176 -6.64 -13.46 -23.84
C ASP A 176 -6.75 -13.95 -22.38
N ALA A 177 -5.66 -13.92 -21.58
CA ALA A 177 -5.67 -14.25 -20.16
C ALA A 177 -5.51 -13.01 -19.27
N THR A 178 -4.56 -12.13 -19.57
CA THR A 178 -4.30 -10.94 -18.77
C THR A 178 -5.42 -9.91 -18.96
N THR A 179 -6.02 -9.47 -17.84
CA THR A 179 -7.12 -8.50 -17.87
C THR A 179 -6.68 -7.09 -17.49
N HIS A 180 -5.67 -6.99 -16.62
CA HIS A 180 -5.16 -5.73 -16.09
C HIS A 180 -3.64 -5.69 -16.13
N MET A 181 -3.09 -4.50 -15.96
CA MET A 181 -1.65 -4.28 -15.86
C MET A 181 -1.35 -3.31 -14.72
N GLU A 182 -0.21 -3.49 -14.06
CA GLU A 182 0.29 -2.51 -13.10
C GLU A 182 0.58 -1.17 -13.79
N LEU A 183 0.37 -0.07 -13.07
CA LEU A 183 0.74 1.26 -13.58
C LEU A 183 2.25 1.49 -13.59
N ASP A 184 2.95 0.81 -12.68
CA ASP A 184 4.36 0.96 -12.43
C ASP A 184 4.85 -0.27 -11.66
N GLU A 185 6.04 -0.78 -11.98
CA GLU A 185 6.65 -1.96 -11.36
C GLU A 185 6.85 -1.78 -9.84
N LYS A 186 7.06 -0.53 -9.40
CA LYS A 186 7.23 -0.20 -7.97
C LYS A 186 5.91 -0.05 -7.19
N ALA A 187 4.75 -0.34 -7.80
CA ALA A 187 3.44 -0.18 -7.16
C ALA A 187 3.30 -0.95 -5.84
N MET A 188 4.01 -2.07 -5.68
CA MET A 188 4.06 -2.87 -4.45
C MET A 188 4.84 -2.24 -3.29
N LEU A 189 5.70 -1.25 -3.55
CA LEU A 189 6.59 -0.68 -2.53
C LEU A 189 5.92 0.46 -1.75
N SER A 190 6.27 0.59 -0.47
CA SER A 190 5.86 1.74 0.35
C SER A 190 6.63 3.00 -0.03
N ALA A 191 6.15 4.16 0.44
CA ALA A 191 6.81 5.45 0.21
C ALA A 191 8.30 5.44 0.59
N ILE A 192 8.68 4.83 1.72
CA ILE A 192 10.08 4.75 2.17
C ILE A 192 10.87 3.72 1.37
N ALA A 193 10.27 2.55 1.09
CA ALA A 193 10.96 1.51 0.33
C ALA A 193 11.31 1.97 -1.10
N GLN A 194 10.47 2.82 -1.71
CA GLN A 194 10.74 3.43 -3.02
C GLN A 194 11.90 4.44 -3.03
N LEU A 195 12.40 4.88 -1.86
CA LEU A 195 13.51 5.82 -1.78
C LEU A 195 14.88 5.13 -1.84
N THR A 196 14.94 3.82 -1.65
CA THR A 196 16.19 3.06 -1.73
C THR A 196 16.62 2.93 -3.20
N PRO A 197 17.77 3.51 -3.61
CA PRO A 197 18.24 3.37 -4.98
C PRO A 197 18.65 1.93 -5.27
N TYR A 198 18.33 1.43 -6.46
CA TYR A 198 18.69 0.08 -6.94
C TYR A 198 18.34 -1.03 -5.93
N SER A 199 17.14 -0.95 -5.31
CA SER A 199 16.72 -1.91 -4.29
C SER A 199 16.67 -3.36 -4.78
N ASP A 200 16.47 -3.56 -6.07
CA ASP A 200 16.46 -4.83 -6.80
C ASP A 200 17.84 -5.51 -6.88
N PHE A 201 18.94 -4.76 -6.71
CA PHE A 201 20.30 -5.29 -6.65
C PHE A 201 20.72 -5.70 -5.22
N ASN A 202 19.88 -5.39 -4.22
CA ASN A 202 20.16 -5.67 -2.82
C ASN A 202 19.42 -6.93 -2.37
N GLN A 203 20.05 -7.68 -1.47
CA GLN A 203 19.36 -8.76 -0.77
C GLN A 203 18.20 -8.20 0.07
N SER A 204 17.03 -8.85 0.02
CA SER A 204 15.80 -8.37 0.69
C SER A 204 15.97 -7.90 2.16
N PRO A 205 16.71 -8.60 3.05
CA PRO A 205 16.92 -8.12 4.42
C PRO A 205 17.62 -6.75 4.50
N ARG A 206 18.50 -6.41 3.56
CA ARG A 206 19.19 -5.11 3.52
C ARG A 206 18.22 -3.98 3.22
N ASN A 207 17.27 -4.20 2.33
CA ASN A 207 16.22 -3.23 2.03
C ASN A 207 15.27 -3.03 3.24
N MET A 208 14.96 -4.11 3.96
CA MET A 208 14.17 -4.05 5.19
C MET A 208 14.89 -3.23 6.26
N TYR A 209 16.20 -3.48 6.47
CA TYR A 209 17.02 -2.68 7.38
C TYR A 209 17.09 -1.22 6.97
N GLN A 210 17.26 -0.92 5.67
CA GLN A 210 17.29 0.46 5.19
C GLN A 210 15.99 1.22 5.52
N CYS A 211 14.82 0.56 5.39
CA CYS A 211 13.56 1.18 5.77
C CYS A 211 13.50 1.53 7.27
N GLN A 212 14.13 0.74 8.12
CA GLN A 212 14.22 0.98 9.56
C GLN A 212 15.24 2.07 9.90
N MET A 213 16.44 2.00 9.33
CA MET A 213 17.51 2.98 9.56
C MET A 213 17.14 4.36 9.01
N GLY A 214 16.47 4.41 7.86
CA GLY A 214 15.96 5.65 7.27
C GLY A 214 14.98 6.39 8.18
N LYS A 215 14.21 5.68 9.01
CA LYS A 215 13.30 6.30 10.01
C LYS A 215 14.02 6.83 11.26
N GLN A 216 15.27 6.43 11.48
CA GLN A 216 16.07 6.80 12.65
C GLN A 216 17.18 7.82 12.33
N THR A 217 17.43 8.10 11.05
CA THR A 217 18.46 9.05 10.63
C THR A 217 18.20 10.46 11.18
N MET A 218 19.28 11.17 11.50
CA MET A 218 19.22 12.59 11.82
C MET A 218 19.12 13.38 10.52
N GLY A 219 17.94 13.90 10.22
CA GLY A 219 17.71 14.75 9.04
C GLY A 219 17.27 16.16 9.43
N THR A 220 16.34 16.69 8.65
CA THR A 220 15.66 17.97 8.94
C THR A 220 14.27 17.68 9.51
N PRO A 221 14.04 17.83 10.83
CA PRO A 221 12.76 17.43 11.44
C PRO A 221 11.60 18.41 11.14
N ALA A 222 11.89 19.71 11.08
CA ALA A 222 10.94 20.75 10.73
C ALA A 222 11.67 22.04 10.32
N HIS A 223 11.01 22.92 9.57
CA HIS A 223 11.52 24.27 9.30
C HIS A 223 11.12 25.28 10.39
N SER A 224 9.96 25.08 11.02
CA SER A 224 9.40 25.93 12.07
C SER A 224 9.97 25.63 13.47
N LEU A 225 11.23 25.22 13.57
CA LEU A 225 11.88 24.84 14.84
C LEU A 225 11.73 25.89 15.97
N PRO A 226 11.84 27.21 15.70
CA PRO A 226 11.68 28.21 16.76
C PRO A 226 10.29 28.24 17.42
N TYR A 227 9.28 27.66 16.76
CA TYR A 227 7.89 27.65 17.22
C TYR A 227 7.46 26.30 17.79
N ARG A 228 8.39 25.34 17.96
CA ARG A 228 8.09 24.01 18.50
C ARG A 228 8.76 23.79 19.85
N MET A 229 8.04 23.12 20.74
CA MET A 229 8.50 22.76 22.09
C MET A 229 8.57 21.23 22.24
N ASP A 230 9.07 20.54 21.22
CA ASP A 230 9.25 19.09 21.29
C ASP A 230 10.33 18.73 22.33
N HIS A 231 10.16 17.57 23.00
CA HIS A 231 11.06 17.15 24.07
C HIS A 231 12.49 16.89 23.57
N LYS A 232 12.64 16.25 22.40
CA LYS A 232 13.94 15.99 21.77
C LYS A 232 13.84 16.05 20.25
N LEU A 233 14.72 16.82 19.61
CA LEU A 233 14.86 16.88 18.16
C LEU A 233 16.32 16.72 17.75
N TYR A 234 16.53 16.10 16.59
CA TYR A 234 17.84 15.95 15.97
C TYR A 234 17.82 16.66 14.63
N LYS A 235 18.78 17.56 14.41
CA LYS A 235 18.89 18.33 13.17
C LYS A 235 20.29 18.17 12.58
N LEU A 236 20.36 17.71 11.34
CA LEU A 236 21.57 17.79 10.52
C LEU A 236 21.75 19.24 10.02
N GLN A 237 22.95 19.80 10.17
CA GLN A 237 23.18 21.22 9.87
C GLN A 237 23.39 21.49 8.38
N THR A 238 24.14 20.62 7.71
CA THR A 238 24.46 20.75 6.28
C THR A 238 24.01 19.50 5.52
N PRO A 239 22.70 19.24 5.44
CA PRO A 239 22.19 18.14 4.64
C PRO A 239 22.35 18.44 3.14
N GLN A 240 22.45 17.40 2.32
CA GLN A 240 22.57 17.51 0.87
C GLN A 240 21.51 16.65 0.19
N VAL A 241 21.15 17.05 -1.03
CA VAL A 241 20.32 16.24 -1.92
C VAL A 241 21.15 15.06 -2.42
N PRO A 242 20.63 13.83 -2.41
CA PRO A 242 21.33 12.67 -2.95
C PRO A 242 21.59 12.81 -4.45
N MET A 243 22.82 12.53 -4.91
CA MET A 243 23.15 12.55 -6.33
C MET A 243 22.42 11.46 -7.12
N VAL A 244 22.28 10.27 -6.53
CA VAL A 244 21.52 9.14 -7.08
C VAL A 244 20.21 9.06 -6.33
N ARG A 245 19.10 9.39 -6.99
CA ARG A 245 17.77 9.41 -6.36
C ARG A 245 16.69 8.86 -7.29
N PRO A 246 15.73 8.09 -6.75
CA PRO A 246 14.60 7.58 -7.52
C PRO A 246 13.57 8.69 -7.78
N TYR A 247 12.72 8.51 -8.81
CA TYR A 247 11.62 9.44 -9.12
C TYR A 247 10.70 9.72 -7.91
N ALA A 248 10.50 8.73 -7.04
CA ALA A 248 9.71 8.88 -5.82
C ALA A 248 10.24 9.97 -4.87
N HIS A 249 11.55 10.23 -4.86
CA HIS A 249 12.17 11.26 -4.03
C HIS A 249 11.60 12.66 -4.34
N ASP A 250 11.49 12.96 -5.63
CA ASP A 250 11.03 14.25 -6.13
C ASP A 250 9.50 14.36 -6.03
N HIS A 251 8.79 13.26 -6.29
CA HIS A 251 7.35 13.18 -6.12
C HIS A 251 6.90 13.42 -4.68
N LEU A 252 7.62 12.84 -3.70
CA LEU A 252 7.37 13.02 -2.27
C LEU A 252 7.95 14.34 -1.71
N LYS A 253 8.68 15.10 -2.53
CA LYS A 253 9.31 16.38 -2.17
C LYS A 253 10.23 16.26 -0.94
N ILE A 254 11.01 15.17 -0.87
CA ILE A 254 11.96 14.92 0.21
C ILE A 254 13.09 15.95 0.24
N ASP A 255 13.33 16.66 -0.88
CA ASP A 255 14.26 17.80 -0.94
C ASP A 255 13.97 18.89 0.12
N ASN A 256 12.71 19.05 0.55
CA ASN A 256 12.38 19.99 1.62
C ASN A 256 12.89 19.50 3.00
N TYR A 257 12.98 18.19 3.20
CA TYR A 257 13.39 17.56 4.45
C TYR A 257 14.59 16.63 4.21
N PRO A 258 15.77 17.15 3.83
CA PRO A 258 16.88 16.31 3.48
C PRO A 258 17.45 15.58 4.71
N HIS A 259 17.85 14.31 4.50
CA HIS A 259 18.10 13.32 5.57
C HIS A 259 19.54 12.78 5.61
N GLY A 260 20.47 13.34 4.83
CA GLY A 260 21.84 12.85 4.74
C GLY A 260 22.79 13.83 4.04
N THR A 261 23.99 13.34 3.71
CA THR A 261 25.02 14.09 2.96
C THR A 261 25.70 13.16 1.96
N ASN A 262 26.19 13.67 0.83
CA ASN A 262 26.96 12.87 -0.11
C ASN A 262 28.40 12.77 0.40
N ALA A 263 28.94 11.56 0.47
CA ALA A 263 30.30 11.29 0.91
C ALA A 263 31.09 10.55 -0.19
N VAL A 264 32.39 10.81 -0.28
CA VAL A 264 33.29 10.01 -1.12
C VAL A 264 33.64 8.75 -0.36
N ILE A 265 33.22 7.59 -0.90
CA ILE A 265 33.42 6.27 -0.28
C ILE A 265 34.56 5.56 -0.99
N CYS A 266 35.49 4.97 -0.23
CA CYS A 266 36.57 4.13 -0.74
C CYS A 266 36.44 2.74 -0.10
N VAL A 267 36.27 1.71 -0.92
CA VAL A 267 36.21 0.31 -0.47
C VAL A 267 37.63 -0.25 -0.53
N ILE A 268 38.35 -0.17 0.58
CA ILE A 268 39.74 -0.63 0.71
C ILE A 268 39.99 -1.13 2.13
N SER A 269 40.78 -2.18 2.26
CA SER A 269 41.33 -2.61 3.55
C SER A 269 42.72 -1.99 3.72
N TYR A 270 42.82 -0.92 4.52
CA TYR A 270 44.08 -0.17 4.66
C TYR A 270 44.53 -0.01 6.11
N THR A 271 43.65 0.44 7.00
CA THR A 271 44.04 0.85 8.35
C THR A 271 44.03 -0.30 9.37
N GLY A 272 43.27 -1.36 9.10
CA GLY A 272 43.04 -2.47 10.03
C GLY A 272 42.02 -2.16 11.15
N TYR A 273 41.44 -0.96 11.19
CA TYR A 273 40.40 -0.55 12.17
C TYR A 273 38.98 -0.59 11.59
N ASP A 274 38.81 -1.12 10.39
CA ASP A 274 37.60 -1.19 9.56
C ASP A 274 37.03 -2.63 9.47
N MET A 275 37.28 -3.46 10.49
CA MET A 275 36.77 -4.84 10.56
C MET A 275 35.35 -4.90 11.15
N GLU A 276 34.58 -5.96 10.82
CA GLU A 276 33.25 -6.26 11.40
C GLU A 276 32.25 -5.08 11.36
N ASP A 277 32.02 -4.53 10.16
CA ASP A 277 31.12 -3.39 9.88
C ASP A 277 31.56 -2.03 10.49
N ALA A 278 32.79 -1.94 11.02
CA ALA A 278 33.39 -0.66 11.39
C ALA A 278 33.72 0.19 10.16
N MET A 279 33.57 1.51 10.29
CA MET A 279 33.88 2.47 9.24
C MET A 279 34.81 3.57 9.77
N ILE A 280 35.63 4.13 8.89
CA ILE A 280 36.59 5.19 9.24
C ILE A 280 36.21 6.47 8.54
N LEU A 281 36.27 7.57 9.30
CA LEU A 281 36.00 8.91 8.82
C LEU A 281 37.28 9.72 8.71
N ASN A 282 37.37 10.55 7.67
CA ASN A 282 38.49 11.47 7.51
C ASN A 282 38.40 12.61 8.55
N LYS A 283 39.42 12.71 9.41
CA LYS A 283 39.53 13.74 10.45
C LYS A 283 39.43 15.17 9.90
N ALA A 284 40.07 15.46 8.77
CA ALA A 284 40.02 16.78 8.15
C ALA A 284 38.61 17.12 7.62
N SER A 285 37.84 16.13 7.15
CA SER A 285 36.45 16.33 6.75
C SER A 285 35.55 16.59 7.95
N TYR A 286 35.75 15.85 9.05
CA TYR A 286 35.03 16.06 10.30
C TYR A 286 35.25 17.47 10.87
N GLU A 287 36.50 17.94 10.93
CA GLU A 287 36.84 19.29 11.41
C GLU A 287 36.24 20.41 10.54
N ARG A 288 35.94 20.11 9.27
CA ARG A 288 35.25 21.02 8.34
C ARG A 288 33.73 20.94 8.41
N GLY A 289 33.17 20.18 9.37
CA GLY A 289 31.73 20.09 9.61
C GLY A 289 31.02 18.95 8.89
N PHE A 290 31.74 17.94 8.37
CA PHE A 290 31.11 16.77 7.77
C PHE A 290 30.13 16.09 8.73
N ALA A 291 28.87 15.93 8.29
CA ALA A 291 27.77 15.33 9.04
C ALA A 291 27.52 15.96 10.44
N HIS A 292 27.82 17.25 10.61
CA HIS A 292 27.59 17.95 11.88
C HIS A 292 26.10 18.09 12.18
N ALA A 293 25.68 17.67 13.37
CA ALA A 293 24.28 17.67 13.82
C ALA A 293 24.14 18.29 15.21
N SER A 294 22.95 18.81 15.51
CA SER A 294 22.61 19.38 16.81
C SER A 294 21.38 18.70 17.41
N VAL A 295 21.37 18.59 18.73
CA VAL A 295 20.27 18.02 19.50
C VAL A 295 19.61 19.13 20.29
N TYR A 296 18.31 19.32 20.08
CA TYR A 296 17.50 20.25 20.86
C TYR A 296 16.77 19.46 21.93
N LYS A 297 16.82 19.91 23.18
CA LYS A 297 16.10 19.32 24.30
C LYS A 297 15.35 20.40 25.05
N THR A 298 14.05 20.20 25.22
CA THR A 298 13.17 21.14 25.90
C THR A 298 12.75 20.54 27.24
N GLU A 299 12.91 21.30 28.32
CA GLU A 299 12.46 20.94 29.66
C GLU A 299 11.42 21.96 30.13
N VAL A 300 10.20 21.50 30.41
CA VAL A 300 9.13 22.35 30.94
C VAL A 300 9.16 22.27 32.46
N ARG A 301 9.54 23.38 33.11
CA ARG A 301 9.56 23.49 34.57
C ARG A 301 8.30 24.21 35.05
N LYS A 302 7.39 23.47 35.69
CA LYS A 302 6.23 24.08 36.37
C LYS A 302 6.64 24.50 37.77
N ILE A 303 6.51 25.78 38.08
CA ILE A 303 6.68 26.31 39.43
C ILE A 303 5.30 26.37 40.07
N LEU A 304 5.02 25.45 41.01
CA LEU A 304 3.81 25.50 41.83
C LEU A 304 4.03 26.52 42.95
N LEU A 305 3.50 27.73 42.78
CA LEU A 305 3.68 28.81 43.75
C LEU A 305 2.83 28.65 45.03
N HIS A 306 1.77 27.82 45.03
CA HIS A 306 1.02 27.43 46.24
C HIS A 306 0.23 26.13 46.03
N PRO A 307 -0.07 25.34 47.08
CA PRO A 307 -0.93 24.16 46.96
C PRO A 307 -2.36 24.61 46.65
N GLY A 308 -2.73 24.62 45.37
CA GLY A 308 -4.11 24.89 44.93
C GLY A 308 -4.28 25.75 43.67
N VAL A 309 -3.23 26.38 43.14
CA VAL A 309 -3.36 27.18 41.90
C VAL A 309 -2.22 26.88 40.93
N THR A 310 -2.57 26.25 39.81
CA THR A 310 -1.63 25.89 38.74
C THR A 310 -1.59 27.04 37.72
N TYR A 311 -0.47 27.77 37.67
CA TYR A 311 -0.16 28.63 36.53
C TYR A 311 0.76 27.87 35.58
N VAL A 312 0.39 27.83 34.30
CA VAL A 312 1.25 27.33 33.22
C VAL A 312 1.92 28.55 32.62
N LEU A 313 3.23 28.70 32.86
CA LEU A 313 4.10 29.59 32.08
C LEU A 313 4.69 28.79 30.91
#